data_AF-A0A960WUT7-F1
#
_entry.id   AF-A0A960WUT7-F1
#
_cell.length_a   1.000
_cell.length_b   1.000
_cell.length_c   1.000
_cell.angle_alpha   90.00
_cell.angle_beta   90.00
_cell.angle_gamma   90.00
#
_symmetry.space_group_name_H-M   'P 1'
#
loop_
_entity.id
_entity.type
_entity.pdbx_description
1 polymer ?
#
loop_
_entity_poly.entity_id
_entity_poly.type
_entity_poly.pdbx_seq_one_letter_code
_entity_poly.pdbx_strand_id
1 'polypeptide(L)'
;MRTLLLCLSIGVFTTFVSGKEPFLPNLGPDLPSITVHCGEVTLMLRQSSQWTPGRIDFRGVAMTTEKSAYGTVFSFPDVGFIGTNHLENEPEPLTSLAFFLDGKELTEPTAELRGNSFRFVRVSKIRDFDLRCEVEVKNNRLFETTTVRTASKVPLKLVYHFMHAWTPTVDAYLAGSEAGPEEQISGVFLDTPEEARKFHVKKRVDWVAVREPGSGQFAVSRLLEAPDSAGNVSMIWNVPATYRKFYLKCFDGETVPAGFEGTWRMVTGFGADGKGDWESGARLLAKELSEQK
;
A
#
# COMPACT_ATOMS: atom_id res chain seq x y z
N MET A 1 49.68 -36.97 -49.63
CA MET A 1 50.47 -35.79 -49.19
C MET A 1 49.50 -34.71 -48.77
N ARG A 2 49.64 -34.21 -47.53
CA ARG A 2 48.92 -33.08 -46.87
C ARG A 2 47.48 -33.30 -46.42
N THR A 3 47.36 -33.74 -45.16
CA THR A 3 46.21 -33.49 -44.29
C THR A 3 46.45 -32.15 -43.58
N LEU A 4 45.56 -31.17 -43.74
CA LEU A 4 45.58 -29.91 -42.99
C LEU A 4 44.64 -30.06 -41.77
N LEU A 5 45.19 -29.95 -40.57
CA LEU A 5 44.44 -29.85 -39.32
C LEU A 5 44.11 -28.37 -39.08
N LEU A 6 42.83 -28.02 -39.02
CA LEU A 6 42.37 -26.68 -38.63
C LEU A 6 41.94 -26.73 -37.15
N CYS A 7 42.76 -26.17 -36.25
CA CYS A 7 42.39 -25.95 -34.86
C CYS A 7 41.40 -24.78 -34.76
N LEU A 8 40.17 -25.07 -34.35
CA LEU A 8 39.15 -24.07 -34.04
C LEU A 8 39.27 -23.71 -32.55
N SER A 9 39.79 -22.52 -32.24
CA SER A 9 39.85 -21.97 -30.88
C SER A 9 38.45 -21.48 -30.48
N ILE A 10 37.86 -22.13 -29.48
CA ILE A 10 36.60 -21.71 -28.86
C ILE A 10 36.92 -20.55 -27.92
N GLY A 11 36.67 -19.32 -28.38
CA GLY A 11 36.68 -18.12 -27.53
C GLY A 11 35.42 -18.08 -26.68
N VAL A 12 35.56 -18.30 -25.37
CA VAL A 12 34.48 -18.09 -24.40
C VAL A 12 34.33 -16.58 -24.19
N PHE A 13 33.35 -15.97 -24.86
CA PHE A 13 32.89 -14.62 -24.53
C PHE A 13 32.00 -14.72 -23.29
N THR A 14 32.55 -14.37 -22.12
CA THR A 14 31.76 -14.08 -20.93
C THR A 14 31.03 -12.75 -21.14
N THR A 15 29.73 -12.80 -21.42
CA THR A 15 28.86 -11.64 -21.40
C THR A 15 28.69 -11.17 -19.95
N PHE A 16 29.32 -10.07 -19.60
CA PHE A 16 29.01 -9.35 -18.37
C PHE A 16 27.59 -8.78 -18.51
N VAL A 17 26.63 -9.41 -17.84
CA VAL A 17 25.31 -8.83 -17.63
C VAL A 17 25.49 -7.68 -16.63
N SER A 18 25.61 -6.45 -17.14
CA SER A 18 25.50 -5.27 -16.30
C SER A 18 24.08 -5.24 -15.74
N GLY A 19 23.92 -5.55 -14.45
CA GLY A 19 22.65 -5.33 -13.76
C GLY A 19 22.27 -3.85 -13.88
N LYS A 20 21.00 -3.55 -14.13
CA LYS A 20 20.49 -2.17 -14.02
C LYS A 20 20.80 -1.67 -12.60
N GLU A 21 21.34 -0.47 -12.49
CA GLU A 21 21.55 0.16 -11.19
C GLU A 21 20.22 0.21 -10.42
N PRO A 22 20.21 -0.11 -9.12
CA PRO A 22 19.00 0.00 -8.30
C PRO A 22 18.48 1.44 -8.34
N PHE A 23 17.17 1.60 -8.46
CA PHE A 23 16.56 2.92 -8.36
C PHE A 23 16.80 3.54 -6.97
N LEU A 24 17.20 4.80 -6.95
CA LEU A 24 17.34 5.61 -5.75
C LEU A 24 16.43 6.84 -5.85
N PRO A 25 15.60 7.12 -4.83
CA PRO A 25 14.80 8.33 -4.80
C PRO A 25 15.68 9.57 -4.68
N ASN A 26 15.18 10.70 -5.17
CA ASN A 26 15.90 11.97 -5.15
C ASN A 26 16.02 12.60 -3.74
N LEU A 27 15.31 12.08 -2.74
CA LEU A 27 15.35 12.54 -1.34
C LEU A 27 15.26 11.36 -0.38
N GLY A 28 15.86 11.55 0.81
CA GLY A 28 15.77 10.65 1.95
C GLY A 28 17.11 10.31 2.57
N PRO A 29 17.10 9.61 3.71
CA PRO A 29 18.32 9.14 4.34
C PRO A 29 19.00 8.08 3.46
N ASP A 30 20.31 7.92 3.63
CA ASP A 30 21.09 6.85 2.99
C ASP A 30 20.87 5.52 3.74
N LEU A 31 19.65 5.01 3.65
CA LEU A 31 19.21 3.76 4.26
C LEU A 31 18.36 2.99 3.23
N PRO A 32 18.46 1.66 3.15
CA PRO A 32 17.58 0.88 2.26
C PRO A 32 16.13 0.85 2.78
N SER A 33 15.95 0.94 4.10
CA SER A 33 14.66 0.92 4.78
C SER A 33 14.75 1.48 6.19
N ILE A 34 13.61 1.87 6.75
CA ILE A 34 13.43 2.22 8.17
C ILE A 34 12.34 1.34 8.75
N THR A 35 12.62 0.65 9.86
CA THR A 35 11.66 -0.16 10.61
C THR A 35 11.26 0.58 11.89
N VAL A 36 9.96 0.78 12.07
CA VAL A 36 9.38 1.54 13.17
C VAL A 36 8.57 0.61 14.06
N HIS A 37 8.87 0.56 15.35
CA HIS A 37 8.12 -0.19 16.35
C HIS A 37 7.31 0.75 17.24
N CYS A 38 5.99 0.64 17.21
CA CYS A 38 5.06 1.42 18.04
C CYS A 38 4.02 0.49 18.68
N GLY A 39 4.22 0.16 19.95
CA GLY A 39 3.39 -0.81 20.66
C GLY A 39 3.45 -2.18 19.99
N GLU A 40 2.29 -2.69 19.58
CA GLU A 40 2.15 -3.98 18.91
C GLU A 40 2.29 -3.90 17.38
N VAL A 41 2.34 -2.69 16.81
CA VAL A 41 2.44 -2.48 15.36
C VAL A 41 3.89 -2.17 14.99
N THR A 42 4.37 -2.85 13.95
CA THR A 42 5.64 -2.51 13.29
C THR A 42 5.38 -2.12 11.85
N LEU A 43 6.00 -1.03 11.39
CA LEU A 43 5.91 -0.52 10.02
C LEU A 43 7.32 -0.45 9.42
N MET A 44 7.50 -1.02 8.23
CA MET A 44 8.71 -0.84 7.43
C MET A 44 8.44 0.15 6.30
N LEU A 45 9.28 1.18 6.16
CA LEU A 45 9.33 2.08 5.01
C LEU A 45 10.53 1.70 4.13
N ARG A 46 10.40 1.75 2.80
CA ARG A 46 11.47 1.35 1.87
C ARG A 46 11.93 2.46 0.94
N GLN A 47 13.24 2.62 0.81
CA GLN A 47 13.85 3.58 -0.12
C GLN A 47 13.52 3.23 -1.58
N SER A 48 13.58 1.94 -1.94
CA SER A 48 13.33 1.47 -3.30
C SER A 48 11.92 1.77 -3.82
N SER A 49 10.95 1.96 -2.92
CA SER A 49 9.59 2.41 -3.26
C SER A 49 9.33 3.86 -2.86
N GLN A 50 10.37 4.70 -2.84
CA GLN A 50 10.28 6.13 -2.54
C GLN A 50 9.66 6.42 -1.16
N TRP A 51 10.09 5.64 -0.15
CA TRP A 51 9.70 5.74 1.25
C TRP A 51 8.23 5.48 1.53
N THR A 52 7.55 4.71 0.69
CA THR A 52 6.22 4.19 1.02
C THR A 52 6.30 3.01 2.00
N PRO A 53 5.17 2.64 2.65
CA PRO A 53 5.09 1.38 3.39
C PRO A 53 5.56 0.19 2.55
N GLY A 54 6.20 -0.75 3.22
CA GLY A 54 6.72 -1.97 2.61
C GLY A 54 6.33 -3.24 3.34
N ARG A 55 6.09 -3.14 4.65
CA ARG A 55 5.59 -4.22 5.48
C ARG A 55 4.89 -3.66 6.70
N ILE A 56 3.81 -4.31 7.12
CA ILE A 56 3.11 -4.06 8.37
C ILE A 56 3.08 -5.37 9.14
N ASP A 57 3.55 -5.32 10.39
CA ASP A 57 3.53 -6.45 11.32
C ASP A 57 2.64 -6.10 12.51
N PHE A 58 1.92 -7.11 13.02
CA PHE A 58 1.19 -7.02 14.29
C PHE A 58 1.65 -8.12 15.24
N ARG A 59 2.00 -7.74 16.47
CA ARG A 59 2.57 -8.64 17.50
C ARG A 59 3.76 -9.46 17.01
N GLY A 60 4.60 -8.85 16.18
CA GLY A 60 5.80 -9.46 15.62
C GLY A 60 5.57 -10.43 14.45
N VAL A 61 4.33 -10.54 13.95
CA VAL A 61 4.02 -11.34 12.76
C VAL A 61 3.64 -10.43 11.59
N ALA A 62 4.25 -10.68 10.42
CA ALA A 62 3.95 -9.94 9.21
C ALA A 62 2.52 -10.21 8.72
N MET A 63 1.70 -9.16 8.66
CA MET A 63 0.35 -9.21 8.10
C MET A 63 0.35 -8.96 6.59
N THR A 64 1.42 -8.37 6.07
CA THR A 64 1.54 -7.99 4.66
C THR A 64 2.83 -8.50 4.01
N THR A 65 2.84 -8.64 2.69
CA THR A 65 4.00 -9.15 1.93
C THR A 65 4.92 -8.04 1.42
N GLU A 66 6.23 -8.27 1.42
CA GLU A 66 7.18 -7.32 0.82
C GLU A 66 7.20 -7.37 -0.72
N LYS A 67 6.51 -8.34 -1.34
CA LYS A 67 6.48 -8.58 -2.79
C LYS A 67 5.56 -7.64 -3.58
N SER A 68 5.14 -6.53 -2.98
CA SER A 68 4.27 -5.55 -3.63
C SER A 68 4.57 -4.13 -3.14
N ALA A 69 4.03 -3.16 -3.86
CA ALA A 69 4.11 -1.75 -3.53
C ALA A 69 2.84 -1.29 -2.79
N TYR A 70 3.01 -0.29 -1.93
CA TYR A 70 1.99 0.29 -1.05
C TYR A 70 2.03 1.79 -1.23
N GLY A 71 0.88 2.47 -1.28
CA GLY A 71 0.82 3.92 -1.45
C GLY A 71 -0.21 4.36 -2.48
N THR A 72 0.06 5.49 -3.13
CA THR A 72 -0.81 6.14 -4.11
C THR A 72 -0.24 6.01 -5.52
N VAL A 73 -1.09 5.66 -6.48
CA VAL A 73 -0.77 5.65 -7.92
C VAL A 73 -1.85 6.35 -8.72
N PHE A 74 -1.43 7.07 -9.76
CA PHE A 74 -2.32 7.69 -10.73
C PHE A 74 -2.17 6.96 -12.06
N SER A 75 -3.27 6.54 -12.66
CA SER A 75 -3.29 5.96 -14.01
C SER A 75 -3.75 7.00 -15.00
N PHE A 76 -2.90 7.38 -15.93
CA PHE A 76 -3.20 8.35 -16.97
C PHE A 76 -3.56 7.65 -18.30
N PRO A 77 -4.43 8.25 -19.14
CA PRO A 77 -4.82 7.66 -20.42
C PRO A 77 -3.65 7.35 -21.35
N ASP A 78 -2.68 8.26 -21.42
CA ASP A 78 -1.57 8.29 -22.38
C ASP A 78 -0.34 7.48 -21.96
N VAL A 79 -0.07 7.35 -20.66
CA VAL A 79 1.16 6.71 -20.15
C VAL A 79 0.91 5.50 -19.25
N GLY A 80 -0.24 5.41 -18.57
CA GLY A 80 -0.49 4.37 -17.57
C GLY A 80 -0.14 4.84 -16.15
N PHE A 81 0.37 3.94 -15.31
CA PHE A 81 0.57 4.21 -13.88
C PHE A 81 1.83 5.05 -13.59
N ILE A 82 1.69 6.05 -12.73
CA ILE A 82 2.80 6.80 -12.13
C ILE A 82 2.63 6.80 -10.61
N GLY A 83 3.75 6.64 -9.91
CA GLY A 83 3.86 6.67 -8.46
C GLY A 83 4.08 5.29 -7.86
N THR A 84 4.48 5.24 -6.58
CA THR A 84 4.58 4.01 -5.77
C THR A 84 5.15 2.81 -6.55
N ASN A 85 6.46 2.79 -6.78
CA ASN A 85 7.18 1.70 -7.46
C ASN A 85 6.80 1.49 -8.96
N HIS A 86 5.88 2.27 -9.54
CA HIS A 86 5.73 2.38 -11.00
C HIS A 86 6.73 3.38 -11.57
N LEU A 87 7.98 2.92 -11.64
CA LEU A 87 9.14 3.71 -12.05
C LEU A 87 9.43 3.59 -13.56
N GLU A 88 8.71 2.71 -14.26
CA GLU A 88 8.89 2.39 -15.66
C GLU A 88 8.40 3.48 -16.62
N ASN A 89 7.52 4.36 -16.16
CA ASN A 89 6.79 5.32 -17.00
C ASN A 89 7.36 6.73 -16.86
N GLU A 90 7.13 7.37 -15.71
CA GLU A 90 7.59 8.72 -15.41
C GLU A 90 7.98 8.83 -13.94
N PRO A 91 8.91 9.74 -13.58
CA PRO A 91 9.34 9.91 -12.20
C PRO A 91 8.27 10.61 -11.36
N GLU A 92 8.22 10.23 -10.07
CA GLU A 92 7.53 10.98 -9.02
C GLU A 92 8.59 11.70 -8.16
N PRO A 93 9.01 12.94 -8.48
CA PRO A 93 9.98 13.64 -7.66
C PRO A 93 9.42 13.91 -6.25
N LEU A 94 10.17 13.50 -5.23
CA LEU A 94 9.92 13.88 -3.85
C LEU A 94 10.32 15.34 -3.65
N THR A 95 9.51 16.12 -2.95
CA THR A 95 9.79 17.53 -2.62
C THR A 95 10.09 17.73 -1.15
N SER A 96 9.58 16.87 -0.26
CA SER A 96 9.96 16.86 1.15
C SER A 96 9.68 15.51 1.82
N LEU A 97 10.48 15.20 2.84
CA LEU A 97 10.29 14.08 3.76
C LEU A 97 10.46 14.61 5.18
N ALA A 98 9.56 14.24 6.09
CA ALA A 98 9.69 14.57 7.50
C ALA A 98 9.28 13.37 8.36
N PHE A 99 10.12 13.04 9.34
CA PHE A 99 9.96 11.90 10.23
C PHE A 99 9.78 12.42 11.66
N PHE A 100 8.83 11.86 12.39
CA PHE A 100 8.57 12.24 13.78
C PHE A 100 8.44 10.99 14.63
N LEU A 101 9.09 11.00 15.79
CA LEU A 101 8.98 9.96 16.82
C LEU A 101 8.55 10.63 18.12
N ASP A 102 7.45 10.16 18.71
CA ASP A 102 6.86 10.72 19.93
C ASP A 102 6.67 12.25 19.87
N GLY A 103 6.20 12.72 18.71
CA GLY A 103 5.93 14.14 18.44
C GLY A 103 7.17 14.99 18.14
N LYS A 104 8.38 14.44 18.21
CA LYS A 104 9.63 15.13 17.90
C LYS A 104 10.09 14.82 16.50
N GLU A 105 10.42 15.85 15.72
CA GLU A 105 11.00 15.69 14.38
C GLU A 105 12.41 15.08 14.48
N LEU A 106 12.71 14.13 13.59
CA LEU A 106 14.00 13.49 13.45
C LEU A 106 14.73 14.07 12.23
N THR A 107 15.86 14.73 12.46
CA THR A 107 16.72 15.23 11.38
C THR A 107 17.59 14.13 10.77
N GLU A 108 17.90 13.10 11.55
CA GLU A 108 18.74 11.96 11.16
C GLU A 108 18.06 10.65 11.60
N PRO A 109 17.06 10.15 10.84
CA PRO A 109 16.40 8.89 11.17
C PRO A 109 17.38 7.71 11.02
N THR A 110 17.32 6.78 11.96
CA THR A 110 18.09 5.53 11.94
C THR A 110 17.30 4.39 11.28
N ALA A 111 17.98 3.29 10.93
CA ALA A 111 17.36 2.12 10.31
C ALA A 111 16.27 1.48 11.18
N GLU A 112 16.38 1.60 12.50
CA GLU A 112 15.38 1.15 13.46
C GLU A 112 14.96 2.32 14.36
N LEU A 113 13.65 2.45 14.58
CA LEU A 113 13.03 3.45 15.43
C LEU A 113 12.05 2.76 16.38
N ARG A 114 11.98 3.21 17.64
CA ARG A 114 11.08 2.65 18.65
C ARG A 114 10.52 3.75 19.53
N GLY A 115 9.19 3.79 19.66
CA GLY A 115 8.49 4.82 20.44
C GLY A 115 7.03 4.44 20.72
N ASN A 116 6.27 5.40 21.23
CA ASN A 116 4.82 5.25 21.45
C ASN A 116 4.01 5.65 20.21
N SER A 117 4.54 6.61 19.46
CA SER A 117 3.95 7.07 18.21
C SER A 117 5.01 7.43 17.19
N PHE A 118 4.68 7.21 15.93
CA PHE A 118 5.50 7.60 14.80
C PHE A 118 4.62 8.27 13.75
N ARG A 119 5.17 9.29 13.08
CA ARG A 119 4.51 9.98 11.99
C ARG A 119 5.51 10.27 10.89
N PHE A 120 5.13 9.99 9.67
CA PHE A 120 5.94 10.21 8.48
C PHE A 120 5.14 10.99 7.47
N VAL A 121 5.74 12.06 6.94
CA VAL A 121 5.14 12.94 5.95
C VAL A 121 5.99 12.91 4.69
N ARG A 122 5.36 12.58 3.58
CA ARG A 122 5.95 12.54 2.24
C ARG A 122 5.20 13.51 1.35
N VAL A 123 5.92 14.45 0.74
CA VAL A 123 5.35 15.35 -0.28
C VAL A 123 6.08 15.10 -1.59
N SER A 124 5.32 15.00 -2.67
CA SER A 124 5.81 14.72 -4.00
C SER A 124 4.94 15.38 -5.06
N LYS A 125 5.38 15.27 -6.32
CA LYS A 125 4.63 15.73 -7.48
C LYS A 125 4.45 14.59 -8.48
N ILE A 126 3.23 14.42 -8.99
CA ILE A 126 2.91 13.51 -10.09
C ILE A 126 2.27 14.35 -11.19
N ARG A 127 3.05 14.73 -12.21
CA ARG A 127 2.62 15.65 -13.28
C ARG A 127 1.99 16.93 -12.69
N ASP A 128 0.69 17.14 -12.93
CA ASP A 128 -0.08 18.31 -12.48
C ASP A 128 -0.66 18.17 -11.06
N PHE A 129 -0.34 17.08 -10.35
CA PHE A 129 -0.78 16.85 -8.97
C PHE A 129 0.32 17.12 -7.96
N ASP A 130 0.01 17.95 -6.98
CA ASP A 130 0.74 17.99 -5.72
C ASP A 130 0.16 16.92 -4.79
N LEU A 131 1.02 16.04 -4.29
CA LEU A 131 0.65 14.89 -3.47
C LEU A 131 1.31 15.01 -2.10
N ARG A 132 0.50 14.96 -1.04
CA ARG A 132 0.96 14.81 0.35
C ARG A 132 0.41 13.50 0.89
N CYS A 133 1.30 12.61 1.32
CA CYS A 133 0.96 11.38 2.02
C CYS A 133 1.52 11.43 3.44
N GLU A 134 0.70 11.06 4.41
CA GLU A 134 1.05 11.01 5.82
C GLU A 134 0.70 9.63 6.36
N VAL A 135 1.67 9.00 7.05
CA VAL A 135 1.50 7.72 7.72
C VAL A 135 1.79 7.91 9.18
N GLU A 136 0.87 7.49 10.04
CA GLU A 136 1.02 7.59 11.50
C GLU A 136 0.76 6.23 12.14
N VAL A 137 1.63 5.81 13.05
CA VAL A 137 1.40 4.65 13.91
C VAL A 137 1.27 5.14 15.34
N LYS A 138 0.11 4.90 15.96
CA LYS A 138 -0.15 5.22 17.37
C LYS A 138 -1.28 4.36 17.90
N ASN A 139 -1.30 4.11 19.21
CA ASN A 139 -2.38 3.35 19.86
C ASN A 139 -2.66 2.00 19.17
N ASN A 140 -1.60 1.30 18.72
CA ASN A 140 -1.67 0.04 17.96
C ASN A 140 -2.51 0.12 16.66
N ARG A 141 -2.56 1.30 16.03
CA ARG A 141 -3.28 1.56 14.77
C ARG A 141 -2.36 2.24 13.77
N LEU A 142 -2.59 1.94 12.50
CA LEU A 142 -1.98 2.63 11.36
C LEU A 142 -3.00 3.62 10.79
N PHE A 143 -2.63 4.89 10.70
CA PHE A 143 -3.41 5.91 10.01
C PHE A 143 -2.67 6.30 8.74
N GLU A 144 -3.41 6.44 7.65
CA GLU A 144 -2.89 6.94 6.39
C GLU A 144 -3.77 8.10 5.92
N THR A 145 -3.15 9.21 5.56
CA THR A 145 -3.82 10.38 4.99
C THR A 145 -3.17 10.72 3.67
N THR A 146 -3.97 10.91 2.63
CA THR A 146 -3.50 11.39 1.33
C THR A 146 -4.26 12.64 0.95
N THR A 147 -3.55 13.73 0.69
CA THR A 147 -4.11 14.97 0.14
C THR A 147 -3.59 15.16 -1.27
N VAL A 148 -4.50 15.41 -2.21
CA VAL A 148 -4.21 15.65 -3.63
C VAL A 148 -4.71 17.02 -3.99
N ARG A 149 -3.88 17.80 -4.68
CA ARG A 149 -4.25 19.10 -5.25
C ARG A 149 -3.86 19.19 -6.71
N THR A 150 -4.67 19.87 -7.52
CA THR A 150 -4.28 20.25 -8.87
C THR A 150 -4.87 21.60 -9.28
N ALA A 151 -4.08 22.41 -9.98
CA ALA A 151 -4.53 23.66 -10.57
C ALA A 151 -5.13 23.48 -11.97
N SER A 152 -4.96 22.30 -12.57
CA SER A 152 -5.31 22.00 -13.96
C SER A 152 -6.43 20.98 -14.02
N LYS A 153 -7.14 20.95 -15.15
CA LYS A 153 -8.05 19.85 -15.46
C LYS A 153 -7.22 18.65 -15.92
N VAL A 154 -7.34 17.50 -15.25
CA VAL A 154 -6.47 16.34 -15.51
C VAL A 154 -7.29 15.07 -15.78
N PRO A 155 -7.25 14.50 -16.99
CA PRO A 155 -7.95 13.25 -17.30
C PRO A 155 -7.22 12.05 -16.68
N LEU A 156 -7.96 11.16 -16.02
CA LEU A 156 -7.43 9.95 -15.41
C LEU A 156 -8.19 8.71 -15.88
N LYS A 157 -7.50 7.57 -15.93
CA LYS A 157 -8.13 6.25 -16.01
C LYS A 157 -8.64 5.84 -14.63
N LEU A 158 -7.85 6.06 -13.58
CA LEU A 158 -8.21 5.86 -12.18
C LEU A 158 -7.08 6.33 -11.26
N VAL A 159 -7.37 6.44 -9.98
CA VAL A 159 -6.41 6.56 -8.88
C VAL A 159 -6.58 5.38 -7.93
N TYR A 160 -5.48 4.84 -7.42
CA TYR A 160 -5.53 3.98 -6.24
C TYR A 160 -4.83 4.67 -5.08
N HIS A 161 -5.51 4.75 -3.95
CA HIS A 161 -4.97 5.09 -2.64
C HIS A 161 -4.92 3.85 -1.75
N PHE A 162 -4.17 3.95 -0.63
CA PHE A 162 -4.18 2.99 0.49
C PHE A 162 -4.07 1.53 0.06
N MET A 163 -2.96 1.18 -0.57
CA MET A 163 -2.72 -0.18 -1.05
C MET A 163 -2.12 -1.06 0.05
N HIS A 164 -2.87 -2.03 0.57
CA HIS A 164 -2.35 -3.04 1.52
C HIS A 164 -2.24 -4.40 0.86
N ALA A 165 -1.01 -4.86 0.62
CA ALA A 165 -0.76 -6.20 0.08
C ALA A 165 -0.67 -7.23 1.21
N TRP A 166 -1.83 -7.67 1.72
CA TRP A 166 -1.89 -8.70 2.75
C TRP A 166 -1.19 -9.99 2.29
N THR A 167 -0.62 -10.74 3.23
CA THR A 167 0.08 -11.99 2.92
C THR A 167 -0.81 -12.94 2.11
N PRO A 168 -0.24 -13.78 1.24
CA PRO A 168 -1.04 -14.77 0.51
C PRO A 168 -1.65 -15.85 1.44
N THR A 169 -1.21 -15.93 2.70
CA THR A 169 -1.81 -16.83 3.71
C THR A 169 -3.14 -16.32 4.25
N VAL A 170 -3.48 -15.04 4.04
CA VAL A 170 -4.82 -14.53 4.34
C VAL A 170 -5.86 -15.35 3.59
N ASP A 171 -6.83 -15.86 4.33
CA ASP A 171 -7.75 -16.90 3.86
C ASP A 171 -9.22 -16.47 3.85
N ALA A 172 -9.56 -15.35 4.48
CA ALA A 172 -10.92 -14.85 4.54
C ALA A 172 -10.97 -13.33 4.51
N TYR A 173 -12.12 -12.81 4.07
CA TYR A 173 -12.41 -11.39 4.03
C TYR A 173 -13.84 -11.12 4.50
N LEU A 174 -14.05 -9.91 5.01
CA LEU A 174 -15.34 -9.38 5.42
C LEU A 174 -15.37 -7.88 5.09
N ALA A 175 -16.47 -7.36 4.60
CA ALA A 175 -16.63 -5.94 4.31
C ALA A 175 -18.05 -5.49 4.62
N GLY A 176 -18.21 -4.24 5.04
CA GLY A 176 -19.50 -3.71 5.44
C GLY A 176 -19.60 -2.20 5.29
N SER A 177 -20.84 -1.72 5.32
CA SER A 177 -21.16 -0.29 5.30
C SER A 177 -22.15 0.05 6.40
N GLU A 178 -22.04 1.25 6.96
CA GLU A 178 -22.98 1.81 7.94
C GLU A 178 -24.36 2.09 7.32
N ALA A 179 -24.41 2.37 6.01
CA ALA A 179 -25.67 2.62 5.31
C ALA A 179 -26.53 1.35 5.15
N GLY A 180 -25.89 0.18 5.21
CA GLY A 180 -26.55 -1.13 5.16
C GLY A 180 -25.78 -2.16 6.00
N PRO A 181 -25.89 -2.14 7.34
CA PRO A 181 -25.11 -3.00 8.24
C PRO A 181 -25.33 -4.50 8.02
N GLU A 182 -26.51 -4.85 7.49
CA GLU A 182 -26.91 -6.22 7.13
C GLU A 182 -26.36 -6.66 5.76
N GLU A 183 -25.94 -5.72 4.89
CA GLU A 183 -25.40 -6.00 3.56
C GLU A 183 -23.89 -6.24 3.59
N GLN A 184 -23.50 -7.30 4.29
CA GLN A 184 -22.11 -7.71 4.41
C GLN A 184 -21.65 -8.49 3.18
N ILE A 185 -20.39 -8.28 2.79
CA ILE A 185 -19.69 -9.15 1.85
C ILE A 185 -18.70 -9.97 2.65
N SER A 186 -18.84 -11.28 2.67
CA SER A 186 -17.87 -12.18 3.29
C SER A 186 -17.54 -13.35 2.39
N GLY A 187 -16.40 -13.96 2.65
CA GLY A 187 -16.02 -15.19 1.98
C GLY A 187 -14.59 -15.62 2.31
N VAL A 188 -14.20 -16.74 1.72
CA VAL A 188 -12.84 -17.27 1.78
C VAL A 188 -12.10 -17.00 0.48
N PHE A 189 -10.78 -16.86 0.55
CA PHE A 189 -9.92 -16.85 -0.62
C PHE A 189 -9.57 -18.29 -0.98
N LEU A 190 -9.76 -18.62 -2.26
CA LEU A 190 -9.29 -19.87 -2.83
C LEU A 190 -8.18 -19.57 -3.84
N ASP A 191 -7.16 -20.42 -3.87
CA ASP A 191 -6.03 -20.31 -4.81
C ASP A 191 -6.25 -21.17 -6.06
N THR A 192 -7.52 -21.42 -6.44
CA THR A 192 -7.85 -22.14 -7.67
C THR A 192 -7.74 -21.23 -8.90
N PRO A 193 -7.53 -21.78 -10.11
CA PRO A 193 -7.49 -20.99 -11.34
C PRO A 193 -8.75 -20.13 -11.56
N GLU A 194 -9.91 -20.59 -11.10
CA GLU A 194 -11.19 -19.89 -11.25
C GLU A 194 -11.27 -18.66 -10.34
N GLU A 195 -10.67 -18.70 -9.14
CA GLU A 195 -10.68 -17.59 -8.18
C GLU A 195 -9.47 -16.66 -8.33
N ALA A 196 -8.45 -17.10 -9.05
CA ALA A 196 -7.26 -16.31 -9.31
C ALA A 196 -7.59 -14.98 -9.99
N ARG A 197 -7.04 -13.89 -9.46
CA ARG A 197 -7.16 -12.52 -9.96
C ARG A 197 -8.59 -11.96 -9.96
N LYS A 198 -9.53 -12.55 -9.22
CA LYS A 198 -10.85 -11.95 -8.99
C LYS A 198 -10.80 -10.87 -7.92
N PHE A 199 -11.66 -9.86 -8.09
CA PHE A 199 -11.97 -8.90 -7.03
C PHE A 199 -13.17 -9.39 -6.24
N HIS A 200 -12.96 -9.70 -4.97
CA HIS A 200 -14.01 -10.21 -4.07
C HIS A 200 -14.81 -9.09 -3.40
N VAL A 201 -14.17 -7.94 -3.23
CA VAL A 201 -14.82 -6.67 -2.90
C VAL A 201 -14.56 -5.75 -4.09
N LYS A 202 -15.62 -5.11 -4.60
CA LYS A 202 -15.56 -4.10 -5.67
C LYS A 202 -16.79 -3.19 -5.61
N LYS A 203 -17.03 -2.59 -4.44
CA LYS A 203 -18.13 -1.65 -4.22
C LYS A 203 -17.74 -0.63 -3.15
N ARG A 204 -18.55 0.41 -2.98
CA ARG A 204 -18.42 1.34 -1.86
C ARG A 204 -18.78 0.62 -0.56
N VAL A 205 -17.85 0.59 0.39
CA VAL A 205 -18.00 0.07 1.76
C VAL A 205 -17.18 0.95 2.69
N ASP A 206 -17.57 1.04 3.95
CA ASP A 206 -16.89 1.89 4.94
C ASP A 206 -15.65 1.21 5.50
N TRP A 207 -15.66 -0.13 5.57
CA TRP A 207 -14.55 -0.91 6.08
C TRP A 207 -14.40 -2.26 5.39
N VAL A 208 -13.19 -2.78 5.41
CA VAL A 208 -12.82 -4.11 4.92
C VAL A 208 -11.88 -4.76 5.93
N ALA A 209 -12.12 -6.04 6.21
CA ALA A 209 -11.34 -6.87 7.10
C ALA A 209 -10.78 -8.09 6.38
N VAL A 210 -9.64 -8.57 6.86
CA VAL A 210 -8.99 -9.81 6.40
C VAL A 210 -8.50 -10.61 7.58
N ARG A 211 -8.52 -11.94 7.47
CA ARG A 211 -7.99 -12.86 8.48
C ARG A 211 -6.69 -13.50 8.01
N GLU A 212 -5.68 -13.50 8.88
CA GLU A 212 -4.46 -14.29 8.73
C GLU A 212 -4.53 -15.47 9.73
N PRO A 213 -4.83 -16.69 9.24
CA PRO A 213 -5.14 -17.82 10.11
C PRO A 213 -3.90 -18.40 10.81
N GLY A 214 -2.71 -18.27 10.21
CA GLY A 214 -1.48 -18.86 10.77
C GLY A 214 -1.06 -18.23 12.10
N SER A 215 -1.31 -16.94 12.25
CA SER A 215 -1.04 -16.15 13.44
C SER A 215 -2.26 -15.97 14.35
N GLY A 216 -3.45 -16.36 13.88
CA GLY A 216 -4.72 -16.11 14.58
C GLY A 216 -5.01 -14.62 14.70
N GLN A 217 -4.69 -13.82 13.67
CA GLN A 217 -4.86 -12.38 13.66
C GLN A 217 -5.82 -11.94 12.55
N PHE A 218 -6.41 -10.77 12.70
CA PHE A 218 -7.14 -10.11 11.62
C PHE A 218 -6.80 -8.62 11.59
N ALA A 219 -6.97 -8.01 10.42
CA ALA A 219 -6.82 -6.57 10.23
C ALA A 219 -8.15 -5.99 9.73
N VAL A 220 -8.49 -4.78 10.15
CA VAL A 220 -9.65 -4.02 9.67
C VAL A 220 -9.17 -2.67 9.18
N SER A 221 -9.37 -2.37 7.90
CA SER A 221 -9.10 -1.07 7.29
C SER A 221 -10.42 -0.34 7.09
N ARG A 222 -10.53 0.88 7.61
CA ARG A 222 -11.74 1.71 7.58
C ARG A 222 -11.46 3.07 6.98
N LEU A 223 -12.26 3.46 6.00
CA LEU A 223 -12.24 4.81 5.44
C LEU A 223 -12.88 5.78 6.43
N LEU A 224 -12.14 6.83 6.81
CA LEU A 224 -12.58 7.88 7.74
C LEU A 224 -13.08 9.11 6.99
N GLU A 225 -12.38 9.45 5.91
CA GLU A 225 -12.63 10.64 5.11
C GLU A 225 -12.34 10.34 3.64
N ALA A 226 -13.18 10.87 2.75
CA ALA A 226 -12.94 10.93 1.32
C ALA A 226 -13.79 12.04 0.70
N PRO A 227 -13.36 12.68 -0.39
CA PRO A 227 -14.18 13.64 -1.11
C PRO A 227 -15.34 12.93 -1.83
N ASP A 228 -16.56 13.44 -1.68
CA ASP A 228 -17.73 12.86 -2.37
C ASP A 228 -17.58 12.91 -3.90
N SER A 229 -16.93 13.94 -4.42
CA SER A 229 -16.75 14.17 -5.86
C SER A 229 -15.74 13.24 -6.54
N ALA A 230 -15.00 12.42 -5.78
CA ALA A 230 -13.95 11.58 -6.35
C ALA A 230 -14.38 10.13 -6.59
N GLY A 231 -15.56 9.77 -6.10
CA GLY A 231 -15.92 8.37 -5.90
C GLY A 231 -14.98 7.66 -4.90
N ASN A 232 -15.42 6.54 -4.37
CA ASN A 232 -14.56 5.67 -3.56
C ASN A 232 -15.10 4.24 -3.61
N VAL A 233 -14.30 3.36 -4.20
CA VAL A 233 -14.61 1.94 -4.32
C VAL A 233 -13.51 1.15 -3.65
N SER A 234 -13.84 0.50 -2.55
CA SER A 234 -12.95 -0.45 -1.90
C SER A 234 -12.87 -1.71 -2.74
N MET A 235 -11.64 -2.21 -2.93
CA MET A 235 -11.38 -3.39 -3.74
C MET A 235 -10.48 -4.36 -2.98
N ILE A 236 -10.76 -5.67 -3.09
CA ILE A 236 -9.89 -6.73 -2.58
C ILE A 236 -9.57 -7.70 -3.71
N TRP A 237 -8.31 -7.74 -4.12
CA TRP A 237 -7.81 -8.55 -5.23
C TRP A 237 -7.15 -9.82 -4.74
N ASN A 238 -7.61 -10.96 -5.21
CA ASN A 238 -7.00 -12.25 -4.92
C ASN A 238 -5.88 -12.55 -5.94
N VAL A 239 -4.61 -12.49 -5.55
CA VAL A 239 -3.49 -12.90 -6.42
C VAL A 239 -2.73 -14.04 -5.75
N PRO A 240 -3.05 -15.30 -6.11
CA PRO A 240 -2.48 -16.49 -5.50
C PRO A 240 -0.95 -16.46 -5.37
N ALA A 241 -0.46 -16.98 -4.24
CA ALA A 241 0.96 -17.00 -3.85
C ALA A 241 1.67 -15.63 -3.77
N THR A 242 0.97 -14.54 -4.08
CA THR A 242 1.53 -13.19 -4.11
C THR A 242 0.96 -12.32 -3.00
N TYR A 243 -0.36 -12.09 -3.00
CA TYR A 243 -1.05 -11.27 -1.99
C TYR A 243 -2.59 -11.41 -2.05
N ARG A 244 -3.26 -10.94 -0.99
CA ARG A 244 -4.66 -10.49 -1.04
C ARG A 244 -4.66 -8.97 -0.90
N LYS A 245 -4.79 -8.22 -1.99
CA LYS A 245 -4.45 -6.78 -1.97
C LYS A 245 -5.69 -5.90 -1.89
N PHE A 246 -5.71 -5.03 -0.89
CA PHE A 246 -6.68 -3.95 -0.77
C PHE A 246 -6.27 -2.75 -1.63
N TYR A 247 -7.27 -2.09 -2.19
CA TYR A 247 -7.15 -0.80 -2.88
C TYR A 247 -8.35 0.08 -2.53
N LEU A 248 -8.14 1.38 -2.40
CA LEU A 248 -9.19 2.38 -2.53
C LEU A 248 -9.12 2.99 -3.93
N LYS A 249 -10.11 2.71 -4.78
CA LYS A 249 -10.17 3.26 -6.15
C LYS A 249 -10.99 4.55 -6.21
N CYS A 250 -10.46 5.56 -6.87
CA CYS A 250 -11.08 6.87 -7.11
C CYS A 250 -10.95 7.29 -8.59
N PHE A 251 -11.76 8.26 -9.03
CA PHE A 251 -11.72 8.86 -10.36
C PHE A 251 -11.71 7.85 -11.54
N ASP A 252 -12.58 6.85 -11.50
CA ASP A 252 -12.62 5.74 -12.45
C ASP A 252 -13.14 6.19 -13.83
N GLY A 253 -12.23 6.47 -14.76
CA GLY A 253 -12.53 7.03 -16.08
C GLY A 253 -12.93 8.50 -16.04
N GLU A 254 -12.58 9.22 -14.97
CA GLU A 254 -13.02 10.59 -14.72
C GLU A 254 -11.93 11.63 -15.05
N THR A 255 -12.34 12.89 -15.12
CA THR A 255 -11.42 14.01 -15.22
C THR A 255 -11.47 14.83 -13.94
N VAL A 256 -10.34 14.94 -13.25
CA VAL A 256 -10.21 15.77 -12.06
C VAL A 256 -10.34 17.24 -12.48
N PRO A 257 -11.21 18.04 -11.84
CA PRO A 257 -11.40 19.43 -12.22
C PRO A 257 -10.21 20.30 -11.79
N ALA A 258 -10.01 21.41 -12.50
CA ALA A 258 -9.05 22.43 -12.09
C ALA A 258 -9.45 23.02 -10.73
N GLY A 259 -8.47 23.25 -9.85
CA GLY A 259 -8.69 23.74 -8.49
C GLY A 259 -9.17 22.66 -7.52
N PHE A 260 -9.14 21.37 -7.91
CA PHE A 260 -9.48 20.28 -7.01
C PHE A 260 -8.49 20.21 -5.84
N GLU A 261 -9.04 20.06 -4.64
CA GLU A 261 -8.34 19.67 -3.43
C GLU A 261 -9.18 18.60 -2.73
N GLY A 262 -8.57 17.45 -2.47
CA GLY A 262 -9.24 16.34 -1.80
C GLY A 262 -8.33 15.65 -0.80
N THR A 263 -8.90 15.27 0.34
CA THR A 263 -8.23 14.49 1.37
C THR A 263 -8.96 13.17 1.55
N TRP A 264 -8.18 12.09 1.56
CA TRP A 264 -8.62 10.77 1.97
C TRP A 264 -7.90 10.41 3.26
N ARG A 265 -8.60 9.78 4.19
CA ARG A 265 -8.02 9.29 5.44
C ARG A 265 -8.55 7.90 5.74
N MET A 266 -7.65 6.99 6.09
CA MET A 266 -7.95 5.63 6.46
C MET A 266 -7.28 5.30 7.80
N VAL A 267 -7.91 4.40 8.56
CA VAL A 267 -7.29 3.77 9.72
C VAL A 267 -7.34 2.26 9.57
N THR A 268 -6.25 1.60 9.92
CA THR A 268 -6.16 0.15 10.02
C THR A 268 -5.88 -0.24 11.46
N GLY A 269 -6.78 -1.03 12.03
CA GLY A 269 -6.61 -1.68 13.32
C GLY A 269 -6.38 -3.18 13.16
N PHE A 270 -5.92 -3.82 14.23
CA PHE A 270 -5.63 -5.24 14.27
C PHE A 270 -6.28 -5.89 15.50
N GLY A 271 -6.63 -7.16 15.38
CA GLY A 271 -7.20 -7.95 16.45
C GLY A 271 -6.76 -9.41 16.38
N ALA A 272 -7.15 -10.18 17.39
CA ALA A 272 -6.89 -11.62 17.45
C ALA A 272 -8.18 -12.40 17.16
N ASP A 273 -8.08 -13.40 16.29
CA ASP A 273 -9.09 -14.44 16.13
C ASP A 273 -9.04 -15.33 17.37
N GLY A 274 -9.94 -15.07 18.32
CA GLY A 274 -10.07 -15.83 19.55
C GLY A 274 -10.62 -17.24 19.31
N LYS A 275 -11.78 -17.57 19.90
CA LYS A 275 -12.42 -18.89 19.78
C LYS A 275 -13.02 -19.19 18.37
N GLY A 276 -12.44 -18.66 17.30
CA GLY A 276 -12.91 -18.85 15.92
C GLY A 276 -14.06 -17.92 15.47
N ASP A 277 -14.27 -16.80 16.16
CA ASP A 277 -15.28 -15.78 15.80
C ASP A 277 -14.63 -14.44 15.44
N TRP A 278 -13.62 -14.49 14.56
CA TRP A 278 -12.93 -13.30 14.08
C TRP A 278 -13.87 -12.29 13.42
N GLU A 279 -14.95 -12.73 12.77
CA GLU A 279 -15.87 -11.82 12.08
C GLU A 279 -16.56 -10.88 13.07
N SER A 280 -17.01 -11.39 14.22
CA SER A 280 -17.58 -10.54 15.26
C SER A 280 -16.53 -9.60 15.86
N GLY A 281 -15.31 -10.09 16.06
CA GLY A 281 -14.18 -9.24 16.44
C GLY A 281 -13.88 -8.13 15.42
N ALA A 282 -13.91 -8.45 14.13
CA ALA A 282 -13.69 -7.51 13.04
C ALA A 282 -14.80 -6.46 12.96
N ARG A 283 -16.07 -6.84 13.16
CA ARG A 283 -17.20 -5.90 13.23
C ARG A 283 -17.10 -4.96 14.42
N LEU A 284 -16.75 -5.47 15.60
CA LEU A 284 -16.53 -4.65 16.79
C LEU A 284 -15.39 -3.65 16.56
N LEU A 285 -14.26 -4.12 16.06
CA LEU A 285 -13.13 -3.25 15.74
C LEU A 285 -13.50 -2.21 14.66
N ALA A 286 -14.21 -2.61 13.61
CA ALA A 286 -14.68 -1.68 12.58
C ALA A 286 -15.53 -0.54 13.19
N LYS A 287 -16.40 -0.86 14.15
CA LYS A 287 -17.20 0.13 14.87
C LYS A 287 -16.32 1.06 15.72
N GLU A 288 -15.38 0.53 16.49
CA GLU A 288 -14.43 1.33 17.29
C GLU A 288 -13.58 2.28 16.42
N LEU A 289 -13.20 1.84 15.22
CA LEU A 289 -12.45 2.66 14.28
C LEU A 289 -13.30 3.82 13.72
N SER A 290 -14.63 3.72 13.72
CA SER A 290 -15.52 4.79 13.25
C SER A 290 -15.49 6.04 14.12
N GLU A 291 -15.12 5.89 15.39
CA GLU A 291 -15.08 6.95 16.39
C GLU A 291 -13.80 7.80 16.29
N GLN A 292 -12.95 7.54 15.29
CA GLN A 292 -11.64 8.18 15.09
C GLN A 292 -11.66 9.30 14.04
N LYS A 293 -12.85 9.76 13.64
CA LYS A 293 -13.04 10.85 12.68
C LYS A 293 -12.39 12.13 13.18
#